data_AF-A0A6H2ELV5-F1
#
_entry.id   AF-A0A6H2ELV5-F1
#
_cell.length_a   1.000
_cell.length_b   1.000
_cell.length_c   1.000
_cell.angle_alpha   90.00
_cell.angle_beta   90.00
_cell.angle_gamma   90.00
#
_symmetry.space_group_name_H-M   'P 1'
#
loop_
_entity.id
_entity.type
_entity.pdbx_description
1 polymer ?
#
loop_
_entity_poly.entity_id
_entity_poly.type
_entity_poly.pdbx_seq_one_letter_code
_entity_poly.pdbx_strand_id
1 'polypeptide(L)'
;MRAFERPMMIVALVFIGVMAILGWYTIIVAGGNTTGLLIGLVASIMIAIGVWGWHRESLNLCATAALGAGLLFPTPFGLIPMICGFILFTLIVSLDLLVTFLGE
;
A
#
# COMPACT_ATOMS: atom_id res chain seq x y z
N MET A 1 -16.83 -12.05 -0.97
CA MET A 1 -15.91 -11.36 -1.90
C MET A 1 -16.31 -11.58 -3.34
N ARG A 2 -16.62 -10.50 -4.05
CA ARG A 2 -16.94 -10.55 -5.49
C ARG A 2 -15.67 -10.83 -6.31
N ALA A 3 -15.85 -11.37 -7.52
CA ALA A 3 -14.76 -11.79 -8.41
C ALA A 3 -13.75 -10.67 -8.76
N PHE A 4 -14.16 -9.40 -8.65
CA PHE A 4 -13.33 -8.23 -8.96
C PHE A 4 -12.59 -7.62 -7.76
N GLU A 5 -13.03 -7.91 -6.53
CA GLU A 5 -12.40 -7.35 -5.30
C GLU A 5 -11.07 -8.04 -5.00
N ARG A 6 -11.03 -9.37 -5.16
CA ARG A 6 -9.82 -10.18 -4.96
C ARG A 6 -8.64 -9.75 -5.84
N PRO A 7 -8.76 -9.59 -7.17
CA PRO A 7 -7.61 -9.18 -7.99
C PRO A 7 -7.09 -7.79 -7.62
N MET A 8 -7.97 -6.83 -7.33
CA MET A 8 -7.56 -5.49 -6.85
C MET A 8 -6.77 -5.58 -5.54
N MET A 9 -7.24 -6.39 -4.60
CA MET A 9 -6.60 -6.56 -3.30
C MET A 9 -5.23 -7.25 -3.44
N ILE A 10 -5.06 -8.17 -4.41
CA ILE A 10 -3.77 -8.81 -4.73
C ILE A 10 -2.81 -7.77 -5.29
N VAL A 11 -3.27 -6.93 -6.24
CA VAL A 11 -2.44 -5.87 -6.82
C VAL A 11 -1.96 -4.90 -5.73
N ALA A 12 -2.83 -4.54 -4.78
CA ALA A 12 -2.45 -3.71 -3.65
C ALA A 12 -1.37 -4.36 -2.77
N LEU A 13 -1.51 -5.65 -2.43
CA LEU A 13 -0.49 -6.38 -1.66
C LEU A 13 0.84 -6.50 -2.40
N VAL A 14 0.81 -6.79 -3.70
CA VAL A 14 2.01 -6.87 -4.53
C VAL A 14 2.71 -5.51 -4.56
N PHE A 15 1.96 -4.42 -4.72
CA PHE A 15 2.50 -3.07 -4.68
C PHE A 15 3.15 -2.76 -3.32
N ILE A 16 2.48 -3.06 -2.22
CA ILE A 16 3.02 -2.90 -0.86
C ILE A 16 4.32 -3.70 -0.70
N GLY A 17 4.37 -4.95 -1.18
CA GLY A 17 5.56 -5.80 -1.13
C GLY A 17 6.73 -5.24 -1.93
N VAL A 18 6.48 -4.74 -3.14
CA VAL A 18 7.51 -4.09 -3.98
C VAL A 18 8.04 -2.82 -3.29
N MET A 19 7.14 -1.99 -2.74
CA MET A 19 7.52 -0.78 -2.01
C MET A 19 8.34 -1.08 -0.76
N ALA A 20 8.02 -2.16 -0.04
CA ALA A 20 8.79 -2.61 1.10
C ALA A 20 10.23 -2.96 0.71
N ILE A 21 10.41 -3.74 -0.36
CA ILE A 21 11.73 -4.16 -0.84
C ILE A 21 12.53 -2.92 -1.28
N LEU A 22 11.94 -2.07 -2.12
CA LEU A 22 12.61 -0.87 -2.64
C LEU A 22 12.94 0.12 -1.52
N GLY A 23 12.02 0.33 -0.58
CA GLY A 23 12.17 1.27 0.52
C GLY A 23 13.18 0.82 1.56
N TRP A 24 13.30 -0.47 1.84
CA TRP A 24 14.37 -0.98 2.71
C TRP A 24 15.72 -0.98 1.99
N TYR A 25 15.75 -1.33 0.70
CA TYR A 25 16.96 -1.27 -0.11
C TYR A 25 17.56 0.14 -0.15
N THR A 26 16.74 1.16 -0.35
CA THR A 26 17.20 2.56 -0.37
C THR A 26 17.76 3.03 0.96
N ILE A 27 17.14 2.63 2.08
CA ILE A 27 17.64 2.97 3.43
C ILE A 27 19.03 2.34 3.66
N ILE A 28 19.21 1.08 3.26
CA ILE A 28 20.48 0.35 3.41
C ILE A 28 21.56 0.99 2.53
N VAL A 29 21.25 1.27 1.26
CA VAL A 29 22.20 1.86 0.31
C VAL A 29 22.55 3.31 0.66
N ALA A 30 21.61 4.08 1.21
CA ALA A 30 21.84 5.46 1.65
C ALA A 30 22.62 5.57 2.98
N GLY A 31 23.17 4.46 3.49
CA GLY A 31 24.01 4.46 4.68
C GLY A 31 23.24 4.46 6.01
N GLY A 32 21.96 4.08 6.00
CA GLY A 32 21.22 3.82 7.24
C GLY A 32 21.02 5.03 8.15
N ASN A 33 20.70 6.20 7.59
CA ASN A 33 20.41 7.39 8.38
C ASN A 33 19.22 7.15 9.34
N THR A 34 19.32 7.61 10.59
CA THR A 34 18.36 7.36 11.68
C THR A 34 16.93 7.72 11.28
N THR A 35 16.76 8.82 10.53
CA THR A 35 15.45 9.25 10.01
C THR A 35 14.88 8.26 9.00
N GLY A 36 15.70 7.72 8.11
CA GLY A 36 15.28 6.71 7.13
C GLY A 36 14.83 5.42 7.81
N LEU A 37 15.54 4.99 8.85
CA LEU A 37 15.16 3.82 9.65
C LEU A 37 13.82 4.02 10.37
N LEU A 38 13.59 5.17 11.01
CA LEU A 38 12.32 5.48 11.67
C LEU A 38 11.16 5.46 10.68
N ILE A 39 11.32 6.11 9.53
CA ILE A 39 10.31 6.15 8.47
C ILE A 39 10.05 4.75 7.92
N GLY A 40 11.10 3.96 7.67
CA GLY A 40 10.98 2.56 7.25
C GLY A 40 10.24 1.69 8.26
N LEU A 41 10.47 1.91 9.56
CA LEU A 41 9.76 1.20 10.63
C LEU A 41 8.26 1.53 10.64
N VAL A 42 7.90 2.82 10.50
CA VAL A 42 6.49 3.25 10.40
C VAL A 42 5.86 2.71 9.11
N ALA A 43 6.58 2.74 7.99
CA ALA A 43 6.11 2.18 6.72
C ALA A 43 5.89 0.66 6.81
N SER A 44 6.70 -0.05 7.61
CA SER A 44 6.54 -1.49 7.87
C SER A 44 5.23 -1.82 8.59
N ILE A 45 4.74 -0.91 9.45
CA ILE A 45 3.43 -1.05 10.10
C ILE A 45 2.31 -1.03 9.04
N MET A 46 2.45 -0.23 7.98
CA MET A 46 1.47 -0.21 6.89
C MET A 46 1.42 -1.55 6.14
N ILE A 47 2.54 -2.26 6.02
CA ILE A 47 2.55 -3.62 5.46
C ILE A 47 1.72 -4.56 6.35
N ALA A 48 1.92 -4.50 7.67
CA ALA A 48 1.16 -5.31 8.61
C ALA A 48 -0.34 -5.00 8.53
N ILE A 49 -0.72 -3.72 8.38
CA ILE A 49 -2.11 -3.31 8.17
C ILE A 49 -2.66 -3.86 6.84
N GLY A 50 -1.85 -3.87 5.76
CA GLY A 50 -2.25 -4.44 4.47
C GLY A 50 -2.49 -5.94 4.54
N VAL A 51 -1.61 -6.69 5.19
CA VAL A 51 -1.76 -8.15 5.41
C VAL A 51 -2.95 -8.45 6.32
N TRP A 52 -3.15 -7.63 7.37
CA TRP A 52 -4.32 -7.76 8.24
C TRP A 52 -5.62 -7.44 7.51
N GLY A 53 -5.62 -6.39 6.67
CA GLY A 53 -6.73 -6.04 5.80
C GLY A 53 -7.09 -7.18 4.86
N TRP A 54 -6.08 -7.87 4.31
CA TRP A 54 -6.28 -9.05 3.49
C TRP A 54 -6.95 -10.19 4.26
N HIS A 55 -6.47 -10.48 5.48
CA HIS A 55 -7.07 -11.52 6.34
C HIS A 55 -8.51 -11.18 6.75
N ARG A 56 -8.84 -9.90 6.95
CA ARG A 56 -10.19 -9.45 7.30
C ARG A 56 -11.09 -9.21 6.09
N GLU A 57 -10.63 -9.56 4.89
CA GLU A 57 -11.38 -9.34 3.66
C GLU A 57 -11.79 -7.86 3.45
N SER A 58 -10.98 -6.93 3.99
CA SER A 58 -11.27 -5.50 4.01
C SER A 58 -10.50 -4.74 2.94
N LEU A 59 -11.23 -4.29 1.92
CA LEU A 59 -10.70 -3.48 0.81
C LEU A 59 -10.13 -2.14 1.29
N ASN A 60 -10.85 -1.45 2.18
CA ASN A 60 -10.43 -0.14 2.69
C ASN A 60 -9.11 -0.19 3.50
N LEU A 61 -8.88 -1.26 4.27
CA LEU A 61 -7.62 -1.46 4.97
C LEU A 61 -6.46 -1.75 4.00
N CYS A 62 -6.70 -2.52 2.92
CA CYS A 62 -5.68 -2.75 1.90
C CYS A 62 -5.37 -1.49 1.09
N ALA A 63 -6.39 -0.68 0.78
CA ALA A 63 -6.23 0.58 0.07
C ALA A 63 -5.40 1.59 0.88
N THR A 64 -5.75 1.79 2.15
CA THR A 64 -5.03 2.69 3.05
C THR A 64 -3.59 2.23 3.26
N ALA A 65 -3.35 0.92 3.39
CA ALA A 65 -2.01 0.36 3.47
C ALA A 65 -1.18 0.62 2.19
N ALA A 66 -1.78 0.48 1.00
CA ALA A 66 -1.09 0.75 -0.27
C ALA A 66 -0.71 2.22 -0.42
N LEU A 67 -1.60 3.13 -0.05
CA LEU A 67 -1.32 4.57 -0.02
C LEU A 67 -0.24 4.92 1.00
N GLY A 68 -0.33 4.36 2.21
CA GLY A 68 0.66 4.55 3.26
C GLY A 68 2.05 4.03 2.86
N ALA A 69 2.12 2.85 2.25
CA ALA A 69 3.37 2.29 1.72
C ALA A 69 3.96 3.17 0.60
N GLY A 70 3.12 3.67 -0.32
CA GLY A 70 3.52 4.58 -1.39
C GLY A 70 4.07 5.93 -0.90
N LEU A 71 3.51 6.45 0.20
CA LEU A 71 3.89 7.74 0.80
C LEU A 71 5.11 7.65 1.70
N LEU A 72 5.17 6.61 2.52
CA LEU A 72 6.12 6.53 3.61
C LEU A 72 7.44 5.89 3.20
N PHE A 73 7.45 4.92 2.26
CA PHE A 73 8.71 4.30 1.88
C PHE A 73 9.60 5.28 1.09
N PRO A 74 10.82 5.58 1.57
CA PRO A 74 11.74 6.43 0.84
C PRO A 74 12.21 5.68 -0.41
N THR A 75 11.91 6.19 -1.60
CA THR A 75 12.31 5.58 -2.87
C THR A 75 13.11 6.57 -3.72
N PRO A 76 14.02 6.09 -4.59
CA PRO A 76 14.83 6.99 -5.41
C PRO A 76 14.00 7.59 -6.55
N PHE A 77 12.82 7.02 -6.81
CA PHE A 77 11.87 7.43 -7.84
C PHE A 77 10.97 8.60 -7.41
N GLY A 78 11.14 9.13 -6.20
CA GLY A 78 10.45 10.32 -5.71
C GLY A 78 8.93 10.16 -5.71
N LEU A 79 8.24 11.00 -6.50
CA LEU A 79 6.77 11.10 -6.52
C LEU A 79 6.06 9.93 -7.22
N ILE A 80 6.76 9.14 -8.04
CA ILE A 80 6.15 8.08 -8.86
C ILE A 80 5.37 7.06 -7.99
N PRO A 81 5.97 6.41 -6.99
CA PRO A 81 5.24 5.45 -6.16
C PRO A 81 4.13 6.08 -5.32
N MET A 82 4.25 7.36 -4.97
CA MET A 82 3.18 8.10 -4.30
C MET A 82 1.95 8.22 -5.20
N ILE A 83 2.14 8.56 -6.48
CA ILE A 83 1.07 8.62 -7.48
C ILE A 83 0.44 7.23 -7.69
N CYS A 84 1.27 6.18 -7.82
CA CYS A 84 0.77 4.82 -7.97
C CYS A 84 -0.09 4.37 -6.76
N GLY A 85 0.38 4.62 -5.54
CA GLY A 85 -0.36 4.32 -4.32
C GLY A 85 -1.69 5.09 -4.25
N PHE A 86 -1.70 6.36 -4.67
CA PHE A 86 -2.92 7.18 -4.72
C PHE A 86 -3.93 6.68 -5.76
N ILE A 87 -3.46 6.27 -6.96
CA ILE A 87 -4.32 5.69 -7.99
C ILE A 87 -4.95 4.39 -7.49
N LEU A 88 -4.16 3.50 -6.89
CA LEU A 88 -4.66 2.24 -6.33
C LEU A 88 -5.70 2.47 -5.22
N PHE A 89 -5.43 3.42 -4.32
CA PHE A 89 -6.37 3.81 -3.29
C PHE A 89 -7.69 4.30 -3.88
N THR A 90 -7.62 5.24 -4.83
CA THR A 90 -8.81 5.83 -5.47
C THR A 90 -9.62 4.76 -6.20
N LEU A 91 -8.97 3.84 -6.91
CA LEU A 91 -9.62 2.73 -7.59
C LEU A 91 -10.34 1.79 -6.62
N ILE A 92 -9.67 1.40 -5.51
CA ILE A 92 -10.25 0.49 -4.53
C ILE A 92 -11.43 1.13 -3.81
N VAL A 93 -11.30 2.39 -3.37
CA VAL A 93 -12.39 3.12 -2.71
C VAL A 93 -13.55 3.36 -3.68
N SER A 94 -13.25 3.68 -4.94
CA SER A 94 -14.29 3.85 -5.97
C SER A 94 -15.03 2.54 -6.23
N LEU A 95 -14.32 1.39 -6.22
CA LEU A 95 -14.92 0.07 -6.34
C LEU A 95 -15.79 -0.27 -5.13
N ASP A 96 -15.32 0.01 -3.91
CA ASP A 96 -16.05 -0.22 -2.65
C ASP A 96 -17.35 0.61 -2.60
N LEU A 97 -17.28 1.88 -2.99
CA LEU A 97 -18.45 2.76 -3.11
C LEU A 97 -19.41 2.27 -4.20
N LEU A 98 -18.90 1.89 -5.37
CA LEU A 98 -19.72 1.36 -6.45
C LEU A 98 -20.47 0.10 -6.03
N VAL A 99 -19.78 -0.83 -5.36
CA VAL A 99 -20.36 -2.06 -4.77
C VAL A 99 -21.47 -1.71 -3.78
N THR A 100 -21.24 -0.72 -2.91
CA THR A 100 -22.21 -0.25 -1.92
C THR A 100 -23.45 0.39 -2.58
N PHE A 101 -23.28 1.22 -3.61
CA PHE A 101 -24.38 1.88 -4.32
C PHE A 101 -25.19 0.94 -5.22
N LEU A 102 -24.58 -0.11 -5.76
CA LEU A 102 -25.27 -1.13 -6.55
C LEU A 102 -26.16 -2.05 -5.70
N GLY A 103 -26.11 -1.93 -4.36
CA GLY A 103 -27.09 -2.56 -3.48
C GLY A 103 -27.10 -4.09 -3.51
N GLU A 104 -25.94 -4.72 -3.70
CA GLU A 104 -25.76 -6.16 -3.41
C GLU A 104 -24.93 -6.39 -2.14
#